data_AF-A0A7C5W036-F1
#
_entry.id   AF-A0A7C5W036-F1
#
_cell.length_a   1.000
_cell.length_b   1.000
_cell.length_c   1.000
_cell.angle_alpha   90.00
_cell.angle_beta   90.00
_cell.angle_gamma   90.00
#
_symmetry.space_group_name_H-M   'P 1'
#
loop_
_entity.id
_entity.type
_entity.pdbx_description
1 polymer ?
#
loop_
_entity_poly.entity_id
_entity_poly.type
_entity_poly.pdbx_seq_one_letter_code
_entity_poly.pdbx_strand_id
1 'polypeptide(L)' 'MRCKRCNGFTFLDVITTVEGTVKTFRCLICGYISDTVVEMNKINPPPPPERRGRKPNLLIREIKRKPLIRKKIML' A
#
# COMPACT_ATOMS: atom_id res chain seq x y z
N MET A 1 4.94 -13.46 -25.15
CA MET A 1 6.18 -12.85 -25.70
C MET A 1 6.72 -13.78 -26.79
N ARG A 2 7.83 -13.43 -27.45
CA ARG A 2 8.50 -14.32 -28.43
C ARG A 2 9.73 -14.98 -27.79
N CYS A 3 9.97 -16.24 -28.13
CA CYS A 3 11.13 -16.99 -27.63
C CYS A 3 12.42 -16.45 -28.27
N LYS A 4 13.42 -16.10 -27.44
CA LYS A 4 14.72 -15.61 -27.92
C LYS A 4 15.52 -16.64 -28.75
N ARG A 5 15.19 -17.93 -28.65
CA ARG A 5 15.88 -19.02 -29.40
C ARG A 5 15.24 -19.32 -30.76
N CYS A 6 13.93 -19.56 -30.78
CA CYS A 6 13.24 -20.05 -31.98
C CYS A 6 12.19 -19.08 -32.53
N ASN A 7 12.04 -17.89 -31.94
CA ASN A 7 10.99 -16.92 -32.25
C ASN A 7 9.55 -17.46 -32.13
N GLY A 8 9.38 -18.61 -31.49
CA GLY A 8 8.08 -19.21 -31.17
C GLY A 8 7.31 -18.44 -30.10
N PHE A 9 6.06 -18.86 -29.88
CA PHE A 9 5.24 -18.30 -28.82
C PHE A 9 5.71 -18.76 -27.43
N THR A 10 5.74 -17.84 -26.48
CA THR A 10 5.96 -18.12 -25.06
C THR A 10 4.72 -17.81 -24.24
N PHE A 11 4.44 -18.67 -23.27
CA PHE A 11 3.39 -18.47 -22.26
C PHE A 11 4.02 -18.21 -20.88
N LEU A 12 3.24 -17.58 -20.02
CA LEU A 12 3.57 -17.35 -18.62
C LEU A 12 3.00 -18.51 -17.80
N ASP A 13 3.86 -19.16 -17.02
CA ASP A 13 3.51 -20.17 -16.03
C ASP A 13 3.71 -19.57 -14.64
N VAL A 14 2.67 -19.62 -13.80
CA VAL A 14 2.65 -18.99 -12.48
C VAL A 14 2.37 -20.04 -11.43
N ILE A 15 3.36 -20.29 -10.58
CA ILE A 15 3.24 -21.20 -9.44
C ILE A 15 3.13 -20.32 -8.19
N THR A 16 2.00 -20.43 -7.50
CA THR A 16 1.76 -19.72 -6.24
C THR A 16 1.88 -20.71 -5.08
N THR A 17 2.71 -20.37 -4.10
CA THR A 17 2.91 -21.14 -2.87
C THR A 17 2.68 -20.23 -1.66
N VAL A 18 2.65 -20.83 -0.47
CA VAL A 18 2.53 -20.09 0.79
C VAL A 18 3.70 -19.10 0.98
N GLU A 19 4.88 -19.46 0.50
CA GLU A 19 6.12 -18.69 0.64
C GLU A 19 6.23 -17.54 -0.38
N GLY A 20 5.61 -17.69 -1.56
CA GLY A 20 5.71 -16.69 -2.61
C GLY A 20 5.07 -17.10 -3.92
N THR A 21 5.38 -16.35 -4.97
CA THR A 21 4.97 -16.65 -6.34
C THR A 21 6.19 -16.77 -7.24
N VAL A 22 6.20 -17.81 -8.07
CA VAL A 22 7.22 -18.05 -9.08
C VAL A 22 6.57 -17.88 -10.44
N LYS A 23 7.09 -16.94 -11.22
CA LYS A 23 6.64 -16.63 -12.58
C LYS A 23 7.73 -17.09 -13.54
N THR A 24 7.41 -17.99 -14.46
CA THR A 24 8.35 -18.49 -15.47
C THR A 24 7.76 -18.35 -16.86
N PHE A 25 8.59 -18.07 -17.85
CA PHE A 25 8.13 -17.96 -19.24
C PHE A 25 8.67 -19.13 -20.04
N ARG A 26 7.78 -19.94 -20.62
CA ARG A 26 8.15 -21.15 -21.36
C ARG A 26 7.71 -21.07 -22.81
N CYS A 27 8.59 -21.50 -23.72
CA CYS A 27 8.27 -21.61 -25.14
C CYS A 27 7.48 -22.87 -25.45
N LEU A 28 6.38 -22.73 -26.20
CA LEU A 28 5.57 -23.86 -26.67
C LEU A 28 6.29 -24.73 -27.72
N ILE A 29 7.22 -24.14 -28.49
CA ILE A 29 7.85 -24.81 -29.61
C ILE A 29 9.11 -25.56 -29.19
N CYS A 30 10.07 -24.87 -28.58
CA CYS A 30 11.37 -25.47 -28.22
C CYS A 30 11.54 -25.75 -26.72
N GLY A 31 10.54 -25.45 -25.89
CA GLY A 31 10.59 -25.68 -24.45
C GLY A 31 11.53 -24.76 -23.68
N TYR A 32 12.21 -23.81 -24.33
CA TYR A 32 13.11 -22.86 -23.67
C TYR A 32 12.38 -22.09 -22.56
N ILE A 33 12.98 -22.07 -21.38
CA ILE A 33 12.52 -21.34 -20.21
C ILE A 33 13.38 -20.08 -20.09
N SER A 34 12.74 -18.92 -20.06
CA SER A 34 13.40 -17.64 -19.78
C SER A 34 13.17 -17.20 -18.32
N ASP A 35 13.83 -16.11 -17.94
CA ASP A 35 13.92 -15.49 -16.62
C ASP A 35 12.78 -15.85 -15.65
N THR A 36 13.17 -16.46 -14.54
CA THR A 36 12.30 -16.83 -13.42
C THR A 36 12.22 -15.66 -12.45
N VAL A 37 11.03 -15.07 -12.29
CA VAL A 37 10.79 -14.01 -11.31
C VAL A 37 10.19 -14.65 -10.06
N VAL A 38 10.85 -14.45 -8.92
CA VAL A 38 10.40 -14.96 -7.62
C VAL A 38 9.99 -13.78 -6.75
N GLU A 39 8.72 -13.73 -6.37
CA GLU A 39 8.18 -12.74 -5.45
C GLU A 39 7.85 -13.44 -4.13
N MET A 40 8.60 -13.14 -3.07
CA MET A 40 8.34 -13.68 -1.74
C MET A 40 7.18 -12.94 -1.07
N ASN A 41 6.28 -13.69 -0.43
CA ASN A 41 5.19 -13.11 0.33
C ASN A 41 5.76 -12.40 1.57
N LYS A 42 5.59 -11.07 1.65
CA LYS A 42 5.98 -10.31 2.85
C LYS A 42 4.96 -10.62 3.95
N ILE A 43 5.27 -11.61 4.79
CA ILE A 43 4.31 -12.14 5.77
C ILE A 43 3.91 -11.11 6.83
N ASN A 44 4.71 -10.09 7.13
CA ASN A 44 4.27 -8.97 7.97
C ASN A 44 5.14 -7.74 7.71
N PRO A 45 4.59 -6.58 7.27
CA PRO A 45 5.32 -5.33 7.42
C PRO A 45 5.55 -5.07 8.91
N PRO A 46 6.70 -4.53 9.32
CA PRO A 46 6.90 -4.14 10.71
C PRO A 46 5.79 -3.16 11.13
N PRO A 47 5.32 -3.23 12.39
CA PRO A 47 4.34 -2.28 12.88
C PRO A 47 4.85 -0.85 12.66
N PRO A 48 3.97 0.11 12.32
CA PRO A 48 4.36 1.50 12.17
C PRO A 48 5.09 1.97 13.43
N PRO A 49 6.15 2.79 13.31
CA PRO A 49 6.82 3.33 14.48
C PRO A 49 5.79 4.03 15.38
N GLU A 50 5.80 3.67 16.66
CA GLU A 50 4.88 4.19 17.65
C GLU A 50 5.01 5.72 17.66
N ARG A 51 3.92 6.41 17.33
CA ARG A 51 3.89 7.88 17.35
C ARG A 51 4.05 8.30 18.82
N ARG A 52 5.28 8.59 19.25
CA ARG A 52 5.56 9.24 20.53
C ARG A 52 4.59 10.41 20.67
N GLY A 53 3.68 10.30 21.64
CA GLY A 53 2.47 11.09 21.74
C GLY A 53 2.75 12.55 21.43
N ARG A 54 2.13 13.08 20.37
CA ARG A 54 2.14 14.52 20.13
C ARG A 54 1.39 15.13 21.31
N LYS A 55 2.10 15.85 22.19
CA LYS A 55 1.46 16.57 23.29
C LYS A 55 0.29 17.36 22.72
N PRO A 56 -0.93 17.23 23.27
CA PRO A 56 -2.04 18.04 22.80
C PRO A 56 -1.64 19.50 22.98
N ASN A 57 -1.64 20.27 21.88
CA ASN A 57 -1.57 21.72 21.96
C ASN A 57 -2.89 22.17 22.58
N LEU A 58 -2.93 22.28 23.90
CA LEU A 58 -4.01 22.94 24.64
C LEU A 58 -3.94 24.44 24.33
N LEU A 59 -4.32 24.82 23.12
CA LEU A 59 -4.69 26.19 22.81
C LEU A 59 -6.05 26.43 23.47
N ILE A 60 -6.01 26.72 24.78
CA ILE A 60 -7.13 27.30 25.49
C ILE A 60 -7.33 28.68 24.87
N ARG A 61 -8.15 28.76 23.82
CA ARG A 61 -8.67 30.03 23.34
C ARG A 61 -9.61 30.51 24.42
N GLU A 62 -9.17 31.45 25.25
CA GLU A 62 -10.05 32.21 26.12
C GLU A 62 -11.12 32.86 25.23
N ILE A 63 -12.32 32.27 25.24
CA ILE A 63 -13.47 32.85 24.56
C ILE A 63 -13.83 34.08 25.40
N LYS A 64 -13.30 35.26 25.03
CA LYS A 64 -13.78 36.55 25.55
C LYS A 64 -15.24 36.71 25.12
N ARG A 65 -16.16 36.24 25.97
CA ARG A 65 -17.60 36.44 25.79
C ARG A 65 -17.85 37.95 25.89
N LYS A 66 -18.31 38.56 24.80
CA LYS A 66 -18.80 39.95 24.82
C LYS A 66 -20.00 40.03 25.77
N PRO A 67 -20.13 41.09 26.57
CA PRO A 67 -21.26 41.23 27.48
C PRO A 67 -22.56 41.37 26.68
N LEU A 68 -23.57 40.59 27.04
CA LEU A 68 -24.92 40.73 26.50
C LEU A 68 -25.53 42.01 27.08
N ILE A 69 -25.63 43.04 26.25
CA ILE A 69 -26.33 44.29 26.59
C ILE A 69 -27.81 43.94 26.81
N ARG A 70 -28.27 44.01 28.07
CA ARG A 70 -29.69 43.90 28.41
C ARG A 70 -30.43 45.12 27.88
N LYS A 71 -31.20 44.97 26.80
CA LYS A 71 -32.25 45.94 26.47
C LYS A 71 -33.35 45.83 27.52
N LYS A 72 -33.52 46.90 28.30
CA LYS A 72 -34.66 47.11 29.20
C LYS A 72 -35.92 47.21 28.34
N ILE A 73 -36.87 46.29 28.54
CA ILE A 73 -38.23 46.43 28.02
C ILE A 73 -38.94 47.39 28.98
N MET A 74 -39.39 48.55 28.49
CA MET A 74 -40.30 49.43 29.22
C MET A 74 -41.72 48.86 29.10
N LEU A 75 -42.40 48.79 30.26
CA LEU A 75 -43.82 48.48 30.41
C LEU A 75 -44.69 49.57 29.79
#